data_AF-A0AAV1J6Z2-F1
#
_entry.id   AF-A0AAV1J6Z2-F1
#
_cell.length_a   1.000
_cell.length_b   1.000
_cell.length_c   1.000
_cell.angle_alpha   90.00
_cell.angle_beta   90.00
_cell.angle_gamma   90.00
#
_symmetry.space_group_name_H-M   'P 1'
#
loop_
_entity.id
_entity.type
_entity.pdbx_description
1 polymer ?
#
loop_
_entity_poly.entity_id
_entity_poly.type
_entity_poly.pdbx_seq_one_letter_code
_entity_poly.pdbx_strand_id
1 'polypeptide(L)'
;MEGTELGGDQQFCLRWNNFQANITSQFEALRDDEDFVDVTLACEGHRLEAHKVVLSACSPYFKELFKNNPCPHPIIFMRDCEVAHVRALLQFMYVGQVNIAQAQLSAFLRTADALQIRGLTDCSQHNDKKTNRKSPPVAIAQPAQREALTLYLLPQSRKPKCRVDVRR
;
A
#
# COMPACT_ATOMS: atom_id res chain seq x y z
N MET A 1 3.49 39.85 42.04
CA MET A 1 4.24 38.70 41.49
C MET A 1 3.35 38.08 40.44
N GLU A 2 3.66 38.34 39.17
CA GLU A 2 2.95 37.77 38.01
C GLU A 2 3.07 36.24 38.05
N GLY A 3 1.93 35.56 38.00
CA GLY A 3 1.85 34.14 37.72
C GLY A 3 1.86 33.95 36.21
N THR A 4 3.00 33.53 35.66
CA THR A 4 3.09 33.12 34.26
C THR A 4 2.51 31.72 34.17
N GLU A 5 1.25 31.61 33.75
CA GLU A 5 0.63 30.32 33.43
C GLU A 5 1.37 29.70 32.25
N LEU A 6 1.93 28.52 32.49
CA LEU A 6 2.50 27.65 31.47
C LEU A 6 1.37 27.22 30.55
N GLY A 7 1.20 27.95 29.45
CA GLY A 7 0.35 27.55 28.33
C GLY A 7 0.86 26.22 27.79
N GLY A 8 0.34 25.12 28.33
CA GLY A 8 0.68 23.77 27.88
C GLY A 8 0.43 23.66 26.38
N ASP A 9 1.30 22.92 25.70
CA ASP A 9 1.28 22.71 24.25
C ASP A 9 -0.09 22.19 23.78
N GLN A 10 -1.01 23.12 23.48
CA GLN A 10 -2.35 22.79 23.03
C GLN A 10 -2.24 22.14 21.65
N GLN A 11 -2.71 20.90 21.56
CA GLN A 11 -2.74 20.16 20.30
C GLN A 11 -4.16 20.20 19.71
N PHE A 12 -4.25 20.53 18.43
CA PHE A 12 -5.50 20.55 17.67
C PHE A 12 -5.48 19.44 16.62
N CYS A 13 -6.56 18.66 16.54
CA CYS A 13 -6.77 17.67 15.50
C CYS A 13 -7.72 18.23 14.45
N LEU A 14 -7.22 18.39 13.22
CA LEU A 14 -8.01 18.83 12.08
C LEU A 14 -8.39 17.61 11.25
N ARG A 15 -9.68 17.50 10.90
CA ARG A 15 -10.20 16.43 10.05
C ARG A 15 -10.71 17.02 8.75
N TRP A 16 -10.19 16.52 7.63
CA TRP A 16 -10.81 16.76 6.34
C TRP A 16 -11.93 15.74 6.10
N ASN A 17 -13.17 16.22 6.15
CA ASN A 17 -14.34 15.43 5.81
C ASN A 17 -14.25 14.96 4.35
N ASN A 18 -14.55 13.68 4.10
CA ASN A 18 -14.49 13.06 2.78
C ASN A 18 -13.08 12.93 2.17
N PHE A 19 -12.00 13.07 2.96
CA PHE A 19 -10.63 12.88 2.48
C PHE A 19 -10.44 11.56 1.71
N GLN A 20 -10.97 10.45 2.24
CA GLN A 20 -10.86 9.14 1.61
C GLN A 20 -11.49 9.14 0.19
N ALA A 21 -12.71 9.66 0.06
CA ALA A 21 -13.41 9.73 -1.23
C ALA A 21 -12.67 10.63 -2.21
N ASN A 22 -12.16 11.78 -1.74
CA ASN A 22 -11.33 12.66 -2.55
C ASN A 22 -10.11 11.91 -3.08
N ILE A 23 -9.31 11.27 -2.21
CA ILE A 23 -8.12 10.52 -2.62
C ILE A 23 -8.45 9.43 -3.64
N THR A 24 -9.48 8.63 -3.40
CA THR A 24 -9.92 7.59 -4.35
C THR A 24 -10.28 8.18 -5.72
N SER A 25 -11.08 9.25 -5.75
CA SER A 25 -11.46 9.91 -7.01
C SER A 25 -10.27 10.52 -7.76
N GLN A 26 -9.29 11.07 -7.04
CA GLN A 26 -8.08 11.62 -7.65
C GLN A 26 -7.22 10.51 -8.26
N PHE A 27 -7.06 9.37 -7.58
CA PHE A 27 -6.33 8.24 -8.16
C PHE A 27 -7.04 7.62 -9.36
N GLU A 28 -8.38 7.62 -9.38
CA GLU A 28 -9.15 7.22 -10.56
C GLU A 28 -8.87 8.14 -11.75
N ALA A 29 -8.92 9.46 -11.54
CA ALA A 29 -8.60 10.45 -12.58
C ALA A 29 -7.15 10.29 -13.11
N LEU A 30 -6.16 10.15 -12.21
CA LEU A 30 -4.77 9.91 -12.61
C LEU A 30 -4.59 8.66 -13.46
N ARG A 31 -5.37 7.60 -13.18
CA ARG A 31 -5.36 6.39 -14.02
C ARG A 31 -5.95 6.66 -15.40
N ASP A 32 -7.10 7.32 -15.44
CA ASP A 32 -7.85 7.53 -16.68
C ASP A 32 -7.13 8.50 -17.62
N ASP A 33 -6.41 9.48 -17.07
CA ASP A 33 -5.56 10.42 -17.80
C ASP A 33 -4.14 9.88 -18.06
N GLU A 34 -3.82 8.69 -17.54
CA GLU A 34 -2.49 8.05 -17.61
C GLU A 34 -1.33 8.90 -17.02
N ASP A 35 -1.66 9.77 -16.06
CA ASP A 35 -0.68 10.61 -15.37
C ASP A 35 0.12 9.81 -14.34
N PHE A 36 1.44 9.99 -14.30
CA PHE A 36 2.36 9.33 -13.36
C PHE A 36 2.33 7.80 -13.36
N VAL A 37 1.79 7.18 -14.42
CA VAL A 37 1.87 5.73 -14.61
C VAL A 37 3.32 5.29 -14.71
N ASP A 38 3.67 4.26 -13.95
CA ASP A 38 5.06 3.80 -13.79
C ASP A 38 5.17 2.27 -13.94
N VAL A 39 4.14 1.61 -14.49
CA VAL A 39 4.12 0.19 -14.84
C VAL A 39 3.09 -0.08 -15.93
N THR A 40 3.42 -0.99 -16.84
CA THR A 40 2.49 -1.50 -17.87
C THR A 40 2.17 -2.97 -17.60
N LEU A 41 0.89 -3.34 -17.60
CA LEU A 41 0.44 -4.73 -17.67
C LEU A 41 0.11 -5.09 -19.12
N ALA A 42 0.88 -6.02 -19.70
CA ALA A 42 0.66 -6.53 -21.05
C ALA A 42 -0.20 -7.80 -20.99
N CYS A 43 -1.40 -7.77 -21.58
CA CYS A 43 -2.39 -8.85 -21.51
C CYS A 43 -3.16 -8.95 -22.83
N GLU A 44 -3.18 -10.13 -23.46
CA GLU A 44 -3.90 -10.38 -24.73
C GLU A 44 -3.64 -9.32 -25.82
N GLY A 45 -2.38 -8.91 -26.00
CA GLY A 45 -1.99 -7.88 -26.96
C GLY A 45 -2.33 -6.44 -26.55
N HIS A 46 -3.01 -6.24 -25.43
CA HIS A 46 -3.32 -4.95 -24.86
C HIS A 46 -2.26 -4.52 -23.85
N ARG A 47 -2.08 -3.21 -23.73
CA ARG A 47 -1.26 -2.56 -22.70
C ARG A 47 -2.19 -1.81 -21.77
N LEU A 48 -2.07 -2.07 -20.47
CA LEU A 48 -2.84 -1.40 -19.43
C LEU A 48 -1.84 -0.65 -18.53
N GLU A 49 -1.86 0.67 -18.59
CA GLU A 49 -0.99 1.51 -17.78
C GLU A 49 -1.56 1.64 -16.35
N ALA A 50 -0.66 1.64 -15.36
CA ALA A 50 -1.04 1.66 -13.95
C ALA A 50 0.05 2.25 -13.06
N HIS A 51 -0.26 2.36 -11.77
CA HIS A 51 0.64 2.83 -10.73
C HIS A 51 1.14 1.68 -9.85
N LYS A 52 2.45 1.53 -9.71
CA LYS A 52 3.08 0.55 -8.82
C LYS A 52 2.58 0.69 -7.38
N VAL A 53 2.35 1.91 -6.92
CA VAL A 53 1.89 2.18 -5.55
C VAL A 53 0.51 1.58 -5.29
N VAL A 54 -0.42 1.74 -6.23
CA VAL A 54 -1.79 1.20 -6.13
C VAL A 54 -1.75 -0.32 -6.23
N LEU A 55 -1.05 -0.87 -7.22
CA LEU A 55 -0.88 -2.32 -7.38
C LEU A 55 -0.25 -2.95 -6.13
N SER A 56 0.77 -2.33 -5.54
CA SER A 56 1.44 -2.81 -4.32
C SER A 56 0.57 -2.75 -3.08
N ALA A 57 -0.31 -1.74 -2.98
CA ALA A 57 -1.23 -1.61 -1.86
C ALA A 57 -2.28 -2.73 -1.90
N CYS A 58 -2.78 -3.05 -3.10
CA CYS A 58 -3.84 -4.04 -3.31
C CYS A 58 -3.34 -5.48 -3.45
N SER A 59 -2.06 -5.70 -3.79
CA SER A 59 -1.51 -7.04 -4.05
C SER A 59 -0.12 -7.22 -3.41
N PRO A 60 0.03 -8.17 -2.47
CA PRO A 60 1.34 -8.60 -1.97
C PRO A 60 2.26 -9.11 -3.08
N TYR A 61 1.70 -9.80 -4.08
CA TYR A 61 2.43 -10.30 -5.24
C TYR A 61 3.11 -9.15 -6.00
N PHE A 62 2.35 -8.12 -6.40
CA PHE A 62 2.92 -6.97 -7.11
C PHE A 62 3.91 -6.21 -6.22
N LYS A 63 3.61 -6.06 -4.93
CA LYS A 63 4.52 -5.40 -3.98
C LYS A 63 5.89 -6.06 -3.94
N GLU A 64 5.92 -7.39 -3.78
CA GLU A 64 7.19 -8.13 -3.72
C GLU A 64 7.86 -8.17 -5.11
N LEU A 65 7.09 -8.28 -6.18
CA LEU A 65 7.61 -8.22 -7.55
C LEU A 65 8.38 -6.91 -7.82
N PHE A 66 7.81 -5.76 -7.49
CA PHE A 66 8.46 -4.46 -7.72
C PHE A 66 9.63 -4.21 -6.77
N LYS A 67 9.54 -4.65 -5.51
CA LYS A 67 10.65 -4.52 -4.55
C LYS A 67 11.87 -5.33 -4.97
N ASN A 68 11.66 -6.55 -5.46
CA ASN A 68 12.75 -7.44 -5.85
C ASN A 68 13.32 -7.11 -7.24
N ASN A 69 12.59 -6.36 -8.05
CA ASN A 69 12.98 -6.00 -9.43
C ASN A 69 12.84 -4.49 -9.64
N PRO A 70 13.71 -3.66 -9.03
CA PRO A 70 13.64 -2.22 -9.16
C PRO A 70 13.87 -1.80 -10.63
N CYS A 71 12.83 -1.22 -11.23
CA CYS A 71 12.82 -0.78 -12.62
C CYS A 71 11.98 0.50 -12.74
N PRO A 72 12.41 1.51 -13.53
CA PRO A 72 11.63 2.73 -13.75
C PRO A 72 10.22 2.45 -14.26
N HIS A 73 10.06 1.58 -15.27
CA HIS A 73 8.77 1.25 -15.87
C HIS A 73 8.72 -0.22 -16.33
N PRO A 74 8.48 -1.18 -15.42
CA PRO A 74 8.40 -2.59 -15.79
C PRO A 74 7.17 -2.86 -16.67
N ILE A 75 7.34 -3.76 -17.64
CA ILE A 75 6.26 -4.33 -18.43
C ILE A 75 6.01 -5.76 -17.93
N ILE A 76 4.86 -6.01 -17.33
CA ILE A 76 4.50 -7.31 -16.76
C ILE A 76 3.59 -8.04 -17.73
N PHE A 77 4.03 -9.22 -18.18
CA PHE A 77 3.24 -10.07 -19.07
C PHE A 77 2.27 -10.94 -18.26
N MET A 78 0.99 -10.68 -18.44
CA MET A 78 -0.11 -11.39 -17.80
C MET A 78 -0.52 -12.56 -18.70
N ARG A 79 0.08 -13.73 -18.46
CA ARG A 79 -0.29 -14.97 -19.14
C ARG A 79 -1.51 -15.58 -18.48
N ASP A 80 -2.32 -16.26 -19.29
CA ASP A 80 -3.49 -17.02 -18.83
C ASP A 80 -4.55 -16.18 -18.09
N CYS A 81 -4.60 -14.88 -18.41
CA CYS A 81 -5.58 -13.92 -17.90
C CYS A 81 -6.32 -13.27 -19.07
N GLU A 82 -7.64 -13.17 -18.99
CA GLU A 82 -8.43 -12.40 -19.95
C GLU A 82 -8.29 -10.91 -19.65
N VAL A 83 -8.13 -10.07 -20.68
CA VAL A 83 -7.96 -8.62 -20.54
C VAL A 83 -9.16 -7.98 -19.83
N ALA A 84 -10.35 -8.55 -20.02
CA ALA A 84 -11.57 -8.11 -19.35
C ALA A 84 -11.47 -8.26 -17.82
N HIS A 85 -10.91 -9.37 -17.33
CA HIS A 85 -10.72 -9.58 -15.89
C HIS A 85 -9.62 -8.68 -15.33
N VAL A 86 -8.52 -8.49 -16.04
CA VAL A 86 -7.43 -7.60 -15.59
C VAL A 86 -7.93 -6.14 -15.51
N ARG A 87 -8.69 -5.67 -16.51
CA ARG A 87 -9.29 -4.33 -16.49
C ARG A 87 -10.28 -4.17 -15.33
N ALA A 88 -11.11 -5.18 -15.07
CA ALA A 88 -12.02 -5.18 -13.94
C ALA A 88 -11.29 -5.18 -12.58
N LEU A 89 -10.17 -5.90 -12.46
CA LEU A 89 -9.35 -5.87 -11.25
C LEU A 89 -8.71 -4.50 -11.04
N LEU A 90 -8.21 -3.86 -12.10
CA LEU A 90 -7.74 -2.47 -12.01
C LEU A 90 -8.87 -1.54 -11.58
N GLN A 91 -10.08 -1.67 -12.13
CA GLN A 91 -11.23 -0.90 -11.65
C GLN A 91 -11.49 -1.12 -10.16
N PHE A 92 -11.50 -2.37 -9.71
CA PHE A 92 -11.66 -2.71 -8.30
C PHE A 92 -10.56 -2.10 -7.42
N MET A 93 -9.31 -2.09 -7.86
CA MET A 93 -8.19 -1.53 -7.07
C MET A 93 -8.28 -0.02 -6.89
N TYR A 94 -8.70 0.71 -7.93
CA TYR A 94 -8.74 2.17 -7.90
C TYR A 94 -10.03 2.71 -7.28
N VAL A 95 -11.16 2.03 -7.48
CA VAL A 95 -12.49 2.49 -7.04
C VAL A 95 -12.94 1.79 -5.75
N GLY A 96 -12.42 0.59 -5.48
CA GLY A 96 -12.82 -0.26 -4.35
C GLY A 96 -14.00 -1.19 -4.65
N GLN A 97 -14.58 -1.14 -5.85
CA GLN A 97 -15.69 -1.99 -6.27
C GLN A 97 -15.68 -2.24 -7.79
N VAL A 98 -16.31 -3.34 -8.22
CA VAL A 98 -16.49 -3.67 -9.64
C VAL A 98 -17.75 -4.51 -9.83
N ASN A 99 -18.41 -4.35 -10.99
CA ASN A 99 -19.58 -5.14 -11.37
C ASN A 99 -19.15 -6.24 -12.35
N ILE A 100 -19.43 -7.50 -12.02
CA ILE A 100 -19.09 -8.68 -12.84
C ILE A 100 -20.33 -9.54 -13.03
N ALA A 101 -20.54 -10.01 -14.26
CA ALA A 101 -21.62 -10.95 -14.56
C ALA A 101 -21.40 -12.29 -13.83
N GLN A 102 -22.47 -12.91 -13.33
CA GLN A 102 -22.38 -14.16 -12.57
C GLN A 102 -21.63 -15.28 -13.32
N ALA A 103 -21.81 -15.36 -14.65
CA ALA A 103 -21.12 -16.33 -15.50
C ALA A 103 -19.59 -16.13 -15.52
N GLN A 104 -19.10 -14.91 -15.28
CA GLN A 104 -17.68 -14.53 -15.32
C GLN A 104 -17.05 -14.49 -13.92
N LEU A 105 -17.85 -14.47 -12.86
CA LEU A 105 -17.39 -14.29 -11.48
C LEU A 105 -16.32 -15.30 -11.07
N SER A 106 -16.53 -16.59 -11.37
CA SER A 106 -15.58 -17.63 -11.01
C SER A 106 -14.23 -17.47 -11.72
N ALA A 107 -14.23 -17.03 -12.98
CA ALA A 107 -12.99 -16.78 -13.73
C ALA A 107 -12.27 -15.55 -13.18
N PHE A 108 -13.00 -14.45 -12.98
CA PHE A 108 -12.50 -13.24 -12.36
C PHE A 108 -11.83 -13.48 -10.99
N LEU A 109 -12.46 -14.28 -10.11
CA LEU A 109 -11.89 -14.59 -8.80
C LEU A 109 -10.64 -15.48 -8.88
N ARG A 110 -10.52 -16.36 -9.87
CA ARG A 110 -9.27 -17.11 -10.11
C ARG A 110 -8.13 -16.19 -10.53
N THR A 111 -8.40 -15.22 -11.40
CA THR A 111 -7.42 -14.19 -11.78
C THR A 111 -7.04 -13.33 -10.58
N ALA A 112 -8.01 -12.97 -9.73
CA ALA A 112 -7.75 -12.24 -8.49
C ALA A 112 -6.82 -13.03 -7.56
N ASP A 113 -7.06 -14.34 -7.38
CA ASP A 113 -6.27 -15.26 -6.55
C ASP A 113 -4.83 -15.40 -7.07
N ALA A 114 -4.66 -15.62 -8.37
CA ALA A 114 -3.34 -15.70 -9.00
C ALA A 114 -2.50 -14.43 -8.77
N LEU A 115 -3.15 -13.27 -8.70
CA LEU A 115 -2.52 -11.98 -8.45
C LEU A 115 -2.53 -11.56 -6.97
N GLN A 116 -3.10 -12.38 -6.09
CA GLN A 116 -3.23 -12.13 -4.65
C GLN A 116 -3.91 -10.78 -4.32
N ILE A 117 -5.04 -10.48 -4.97
CA ILE A 117 -5.75 -9.21 -4.77
C ILE A 117 -6.50 -9.20 -3.44
N ARG A 118 -6.05 -8.36 -2.50
CA ARG A 118 -6.67 -8.15 -1.19
C ARG A 118 -8.16 -7.82 -1.34
N GLY A 119 -8.98 -8.34 -0.42
CA GLY A 119 -10.43 -8.14 -0.44
C GLY A 119 -11.19 -9.03 -1.44
N LEU A 120 -10.49 -9.66 -2.38
CA LEU A 120 -11.05 -10.69 -3.28
C LEU A 120 -10.48 -12.08 -3.00
N THR A 121 -9.31 -12.15 -2.35
CA THR A 121 -8.58 -13.38 -2.04
C THR A 121 -8.40 -13.52 -0.54
N ASP A 122 -9.43 -13.95 0.18
CA ASP A 122 -9.32 -14.22 1.62
C ASP A 122 -10.25 -15.37 2.06
N CYS A 123 -9.76 -16.60 1.92
CA CYS A 123 -10.27 -17.79 2.61
C CYS A 123 -9.21 -18.86 2.96
N SER A 124 -7.91 -18.69 2.63
CA SER A 124 -6.95 -19.81 2.70
C SER A 124 -5.67 -19.59 3.52
N GLN A 125 -5.47 -18.46 4.19
CA GLN A 125 -4.29 -18.25 5.06
C GLN A 125 -4.63 -17.63 6.43
N HIS A 126 -5.68 -18.13 7.08
CA HIS A 126 -5.79 -18.05 8.53
C HIS A 126 -6.11 -19.44 9.09
N ASN A 127 -5.10 -20.30 9.14
CA ASN A 127 -5.16 -21.46 10.02
C ASN A 127 -5.11 -20.91 11.45
N ASP A 128 -6.24 -21.05 12.14
CA ASP A 128 -6.54 -20.58 13.48
C ASP A 128 -5.41 -20.86 14.49
N LYS A 129 -4.57 -19.86 14.77
CA LYS A 129 -4.17 -19.61 16.16
C LYS A 129 -5.15 -18.60 16.73
N LYS A 130 -6.25 -19.12 17.30
CA LYS A 130 -7.15 -18.36 18.18
C LYS A 130 -6.33 -17.74 19.32
N THR A 131 -5.84 -16.52 19.11
CA THR A 131 -5.56 -15.61 20.22
C THR A 131 -6.83 -14.80 20.42
N ASN A 132 -7.56 -15.17 21.46
CA ASN A 132 -8.71 -14.44 21.97
C ASN A 132 -8.25 -13.03 22.38
N ARG A 133 -8.20 -12.08 21.44
CA ARG A 133 -8.10 -10.66 21.77
C ARG A 133 -9.52 -10.12 21.85
N LYS A 134 -10.10 -10.21 23.05
CA LYS A 134 -11.15 -9.29 23.46
C LYS A 134 -10.56 -7.89 23.28
N SER A 135 -11.09 -7.11 22.35
CA SER A 135 -10.77 -5.70 22.22
C SER A 135 -11.10 -5.00 23.54
N PRO A 136 -10.14 -4.36 24.22
CA PRO A 136 -10.47 -3.55 25.39
C PRO A 136 -11.28 -2.32 24.92
N PRO A 137 -12.23 -1.83 25.73
CA PRO A 137 -12.90 -0.56 25.45
C PRO A 137 -11.85 0.56 25.45
N VAL A 138 -12.00 1.49 24.52
CA VAL A 138 -11.13 2.69 24.39
C VAL A 138 -11.18 3.45 25.71
N ALA A 139 -10.12 3.30 26.52
CA ALA A 139 -9.87 4.13 27.69
C ALA A 139 -8.84 5.19 27.29
N ILE A 140 -9.23 6.45 27.46
CA ILE A 140 -8.39 7.63 27.25
C ILE A 140 -7.21 7.53 28.23
N ALA A 141 -5.98 7.40 27.71
CA ALA A 141 -4.79 7.26 28.53
C ALA A 141 -4.32 8.62 29.10
N GLN A 142 -4.02 8.63 30.41
CA GLN A 142 -3.51 9.77 31.17
C GLN A 142 -2.02 10.04 30.86
N PRO A 143 -1.53 11.30 30.93
CA PRO A 143 -0.16 11.66 30.57
C PRO A 143 0.77 11.63 31.78
N ALA A 144 1.55 10.55 31.99
CA ALA A 144 2.58 10.55 33.04
C ALA A 144 3.69 9.49 32.87
N GLN A 145 4.36 9.35 31.71
CA GLN A 145 5.66 8.65 31.63
C GLN A 145 6.51 9.21 30.48
N ARG A 146 7.29 10.27 30.74
CA ARG A 146 8.11 10.98 29.72
C ARG A 146 9.60 11.06 30.02
N GLU A 147 10.19 10.12 30.77
CA GLU A 147 11.63 10.19 31.13
C GLU A 147 12.54 9.10 30.57
N ALA A 148 12.09 8.21 29.66
CA ALA A 148 12.94 7.12 29.17
C ALA A 148 13.45 7.22 27.71
N LEU A 149 13.20 8.30 26.98
CA LEU A 149 13.51 8.37 25.53
C LEU A 149 14.72 9.25 25.14
N THR A 150 15.36 9.93 26.09
CA THR A 150 16.47 10.86 25.78
C THR A 150 17.82 10.16 25.56
N LEU A 151 17.91 8.82 25.67
CA LEU A 151 19.19 8.10 25.52
C LEU A 151 19.40 7.41 24.15
N TYR A 152 18.44 7.46 23.22
CA TYR A 152 18.57 6.74 21.94
C TYR A 152 18.83 7.60 20.70
N LEU A 153 19.10 8.91 20.83
CA LEU A 153 19.30 9.81 19.69
C LEU A 153 20.63 10.61 19.76
N LEU A 154 21.76 9.94 20.00
CA LEU A 154 23.07 10.50 19.69
C LEU A 154 23.52 10.03 18.29
N PRO A 155 23.87 10.94 17.35
CA PRO A 155 24.33 10.55 16.02
C PRO A 155 25.81 10.15 16.04
N GLN A 156 26.13 8.91 15.66
CA GLN A 156 27.53 8.51 15.44
C GLN A 156 27.95 8.75 13.98
N SER A 157 28.94 9.63 13.84
CA SER A 157 29.61 9.97 12.58
C SER A 157 30.50 8.85 12.03
N ARG A 158 30.43 8.69 10.69
CA ARG A 158 31.45 8.31 9.68
C ARG A 158 32.66 7.46 10.12
N LYS A 159 32.81 6.28 9.50
CA LYS A 159 34.07 5.49 9.46
C LYS A 159 34.78 5.59 8.09
N PRO A 160 36.12 5.43 8.02
CA PRO A 160 36.94 5.76 6.86
C PRO A 160 37.03 4.64 5.80
N LYS A 161 37.47 5.04 4.59
CA LYS A 161 37.70 4.22 3.38
C LYS A 161 38.69 3.07 3.59
N CYS A 162 38.29 1.85 3.20
CA CYS A 162 39.19 0.74 2.95
C CYS A 162 39.81 0.87 1.55
N ARG A 163 41.15 0.85 1.51
CA ARG A 163 42.01 0.83 0.33
C ARG A 163 41.99 -0.57 -0.30
N VAL A 164 41.74 -0.66 -1.60
CA VAL A 164 41.90 -1.90 -2.37
C VAL A 164 43.09 -1.71 -3.31
N ASP A 165 44.03 -2.63 -3.21
CA ASP A 165 45.33 -2.68 -3.88
C ASP A 165 45.17 -3.21 -5.32
N VAL A 166 45.76 -2.54 -6.30
CA VAL A 166 45.80 -3.00 -7.70
C VAL A 166 47.15 -3.68 -7.94
N ARG A 167 47.11 -4.96 -8.30
CA ARG A 167 48.29 -5.69 -8.77
C ARG A 167 48.47 -5.52 -10.29
N ARG A 168 49.74 -5.24 -10.62
CA ARG A 168 50.43 -5.14 -11.92
C ARG A 168 50.21 -3.86 -12.71
#